data_AF-A0A519FGJ8-F1
#
_entry.id   AF-A0A519FGJ8-F1
#
_cell.length_a   1.000
_cell.length_b   1.000
_cell.length_c   1.000
_cell.angle_alpha   90.00
_cell.angle_beta   90.00
_cell.angle_gamma   90.00
#
_symmetry.space_group_name_H-M   'P 1'
#
loop_
_entity.id
_entity.type
_entity.pdbx_description
1 polymer ?
#
loop_
_entity_poly.entity_id
_entity_poly.type
_entity_poly.pdbx_seq_one_letter_code
_entity_poly.pdbx_strand_id
1 'polypeptide(L)'
;EEDFNSYATHRGDHLTAQRATFANPKLFNEMVVENGKVKQGSYARIEPEGQVTRMWEAIETYMARKQPLIIIAGADYGQGSSRDWAAKGVRLAGVEVIVAEGFERIHRTNLVGMGVLPLEFKPGTNRLTLGIDGTETFDVIGARTPGATLTLIIQRKNGERVEVPVTCRLDTGEEVLIYEAGGVLQRFAQDFLESSAVA
;
A
#
# COMPACT_ATOMS: atom_id res chain seq x y z
N GLU A 1 -20.47 -28.90 9.93
CA GLU A 1 -19.33 -27.97 9.95
C GLU A 1 -18.86 -27.78 8.53
N GLU A 2 -18.99 -26.57 7.98
CA GLU A 2 -18.36 -26.26 6.70
C GLU A 2 -16.85 -26.18 6.92
N ASP A 3 -16.13 -27.07 6.25
CA ASP A 3 -14.68 -27.14 6.27
C ASP A 3 -14.11 -26.00 5.42
N PHE A 4 -14.02 -24.82 6.01
CA PHE A 4 -13.33 -23.68 5.41
C PHE A 4 -11.83 -23.95 5.47
N ASN A 5 -11.35 -24.71 4.48
CA ASN A 5 -9.93 -24.94 4.26
C ASN A 5 -9.13 -23.63 4.39
N SER A 6 -7.93 -23.72 4.97
CA SER A 6 -7.09 -22.55 5.24
C SER A 6 -6.87 -21.68 3.98
N TYR A 7 -6.74 -20.35 4.14
CA TYR A 7 -6.47 -19.39 3.04
C TYR A 7 -5.35 -19.82 2.07
N ALA A 8 -4.43 -20.67 2.53
CA ALA A 8 -3.34 -21.21 1.72
C ALA A 8 -3.81 -22.15 0.58
N THR A 9 -5.01 -22.71 0.65
CA THR A 9 -5.57 -23.64 -0.34
C THR A 9 -6.34 -22.95 -1.47
N HIS A 10 -6.76 -21.69 -1.28
CA HIS A 10 -7.53 -20.90 -2.26
C HIS A 10 -6.68 -19.84 -2.99
N ARG A 11 -5.36 -20.06 -3.13
CA ARG A 11 -4.42 -19.08 -3.73
C ARG A 11 -4.70 -18.75 -5.20
N GLY A 12 -5.54 -19.51 -5.90
CA GLY A 12 -5.95 -19.23 -7.28
C GLY A 12 -7.19 -18.34 -7.39
N ASP A 13 -7.95 -18.16 -6.31
CA ASP A 13 -9.14 -17.30 -6.29
C ASP A 13 -8.78 -15.90 -5.78
N HIS A 14 -8.80 -14.93 -6.70
CA HIS A 14 -8.47 -13.55 -6.42
C HIS A 14 -9.45 -12.90 -5.43
N LEU A 15 -10.72 -13.33 -5.36
CA LEU A 15 -11.71 -12.77 -4.42
C LEU A 15 -11.39 -13.22 -2.98
N THR A 16 -11.11 -14.51 -2.79
CA THR A 16 -10.67 -15.03 -1.48
C THR A 16 -9.36 -14.40 -1.05
N ALA A 17 -8.40 -14.25 -1.97
CA ALA A 17 -7.11 -13.64 -1.65
C ALA A 17 -7.22 -12.14 -1.31
N GLN A 18 -8.09 -11.41 -2.01
CA GLN A 18 -8.39 -10.01 -1.69
C GLN A 18 -9.01 -9.90 -0.29
N ARG A 19 -10.02 -10.72 0.03
CA ARG A 19 -10.64 -10.74 1.36
C ARG A 19 -9.68 -11.16 2.48
N ALA A 20 -8.66 -11.96 2.16
CA ALA A 20 -7.60 -12.34 3.07
C ALA A 20 -6.55 -11.24 3.30
N THR A 21 -6.55 -10.19 2.47
CA THR A 21 -5.60 -9.08 2.59
C THR A 21 -5.89 -8.30 3.87
N PHE A 22 -4.86 -8.13 4.71
CA PHE A 22 -4.97 -7.53 6.05
C PHE A 22 -5.99 -8.23 6.99
N ALA A 23 -6.37 -9.48 6.72
CA ALA A 23 -7.35 -10.24 7.51
C ALA A 23 -6.81 -10.82 8.84
N ASN A 24 -5.58 -10.46 9.25
CA ASN A 24 -4.98 -11.01 10.46
C ASN A 24 -5.72 -10.47 11.71
N PRO A 25 -6.23 -11.33 12.61
CA PRO A 25 -6.91 -10.89 13.84
C PRO A 25 -5.99 -10.14 14.80
N LYS A 26 -4.67 -10.19 14.60
CA LYS A 26 -3.68 -9.44 15.39
C LYS A 26 -3.29 -8.08 14.79
N LEU A 27 -3.88 -7.67 13.67
CA LEU A 27 -3.60 -6.38 13.04
C LEU A 27 -3.96 -5.23 14.00
N PHE A 28 -3.15 -4.17 13.98
CA PHE A 28 -3.47 -2.90 14.61
C PHE A 28 -3.52 -1.84 13.52
N ASN A 29 -4.71 -1.26 13.30
CA ASN A 29 -4.88 -0.12 12.43
C ASN A 29 -5.08 1.12 13.30
N GLU A 30 -4.11 2.05 13.29
CA GLU A 30 -4.10 3.24 14.17
C GLU A 30 -5.32 4.16 13.94
N MET A 31 -6.03 4.03 12.82
CA MET A 31 -7.30 4.71 12.56
C MET A 31 -8.48 4.14 13.37
N VAL A 32 -8.38 2.94 13.91
CA VAL A 32 -9.49 2.28 14.62
C VAL A 32 -9.25 2.35 16.12
N VAL A 33 -9.75 3.42 16.74
CA VAL A 33 -9.60 3.66 18.18
C VAL A 33 -10.91 3.37 18.91
N GLU A 34 -10.85 2.54 19.95
CA GLU A 34 -11.96 2.21 20.85
C GLU A 34 -11.50 2.43 22.29
N ASN A 35 -12.23 3.25 23.05
CA ASN A 35 -11.87 3.64 24.42
C ASN A 35 -10.44 4.20 24.56
N GLY A 36 -10.01 5.01 23.58
CA GLY A 36 -8.68 5.65 23.57
C GLY A 36 -7.52 4.70 23.25
N LYS A 37 -7.79 3.45 22.84
CA LYS A 37 -6.77 2.48 22.44
C LYS A 37 -7.04 1.97 21.03
N VAL A 38 -5.98 1.62 20.31
CA VAL A 38 -6.12 0.99 19.00
C VAL A 38 -6.77 -0.38 19.16
N LYS A 39 -7.88 -0.60 18.47
CA LYS A 39 -8.61 -1.86 18.47
C LYS A 39 -7.84 -2.89 17.66
N GLN A 40 -7.54 -4.02 18.29
CA GLN A 40 -6.91 -5.14 17.60
C GLN A 40 -7.92 -5.85 16.69
N GLY A 41 -7.52 -6.15 15.46
CA GLY A 41 -8.29 -6.93 14.51
C GLY A 41 -8.23 -6.38 13.08
N SER A 42 -8.85 -7.13 12.17
CA SER A 42 -8.99 -6.75 10.76
C SER A 42 -10.10 -5.72 10.57
N TYR A 43 -9.81 -4.48 10.98
CA TYR A 43 -10.73 -3.35 10.92
C TYR A 43 -10.09 -2.15 10.22
N ALA A 44 -10.93 -1.32 9.61
CA ALA A 44 -10.55 -0.03 9.07
C ALA A 44 -11.68 0.98 9.29
N ARG A 45 -11.33 2.26 9.29
CA ARG A 45 -12.29 3.37 9.33
C ARG A 45 -12.42 3.93 7.92
N ILE A 46 -13.64 3.96 7.40
CA ILE A 46 -13.95 4.51 6.09
C ILE A 46 -14.10 6.03 6.24
N GLU A 47 -13.26 6.77 5.52
CA GLU A 47 -13.32 8.22 5.38
C GLU A 47 -14.05 8.64 4.11
N PRO A 48 -14.79 9.77 4.13
CA PRO A 48 -14.89 10.75 5.22
C PRO A 48 -15.97 10.42 6.27
N GLU A 49 -16.64 9.27 6.16
CA GLU A 49 -17.78 8.91 7.02
C GLU A 49 -17.39 8.65 8.48
N GLY A 50 -16.13 8.32 8.75
CA GLY A 50 -15.65 7.92 10.07
C GLY A 50 -16.18 6.55 10.53
N GLN A 51 -16.76 5.76 9.62
CA GLN A 51 -17.40 4.48 9.95
C GLN A 51 -16.36 3.36 10.06
N VAL A 52 -16.27 2.72 11.23
CA VAL A 52 -15.43 1.53 11.41
C VAL A 52 -16.15 0.29 10.87
N THR A 53 -15.50 -0.43 9.96
CA THR A 53 -15.99 -1.67 9.34
C THR A 53 -14.93 -2.76 9.40
N ARG A 54 -15.26 -3.98 8.95
CA ARG A 54 -14.23 -4.99 8.68
C ARG A 54 -13.37 -4.51 7.51
N MET A 55 -12.10 -4.89 7.51
CA MET A 55 -11.14 -4.45 6.49
C MET A 55 -11.59 -4.77 5.06
N TRP A 56 -12.13 -5.97 4.83
CA TRP A 56 -12.60 -6.36 3.50
C TRP A 56 -13.78 -5.50 3.02
N GLU A 57 -14.66 -5.07 3.91
CA GLU A 57 -15.77 -4.15 3.58
C GLU A 57 -15.24 -2.77 3.21
N ALA A 58 -14.19 -2.30 3.90
CA ALA A 58 -13.53 -1.03 3.57
C ALA A 58 -12.84 -1.11 2.20
N ILE A 59 -12.15 -2.22 1.91
CA ILE A 59 -11.52 -2.47 0.60
C ILE A 59 -12.59 -2.47 -0.51
N GLU A 60 -13.66 -3.25 -0.37
CA GLU A 60 -14.75 -3.30 -1.36
C GLU A 60 -15.40 -1.91 -1.55
N THR A 61 -15.56 -1.13 -0.47
CA THR A 61 -16.08 0.23 -0.52
C THR A 61 -15.20 1.16 -1.36
N TYR A 62 -13.89 1.20 -1.10
CA TYR A 62 -12.97 2.08 -1.83
C TYR A 62 -12.75 1.64 -3.28
N MET A 63 -12.81 0.33 -3.55
CA MET A 63 -12.82 -0.17 -4.92
C MET A 63 -14.05 0.30 -5.69
N ALA A 64 -15.24 0.23 -5.08
CA ALA A 64 -16.46 0.74 -5.70
C ALA A 64 -16.40 2.26 -5.96
N ARG A 65 -15.74 3.00 -5.06
CA ARG A 65 -15.45 4.44 -5.24
C ARG A 65 -14.41 4.73 -6.32
N LYS A 66 -13.66 3.73 -6.78
CA LYS A 66 -12.50 3.87 -7.68
C LYS A 66 -11.49 4.90 -7.13
N GLN A 67 -11.31 4.90 -5.83
CA GLN A 67 -10.47 5.84 -5.13
C GLN A 67 -9.08 5.23 -4.90
N PRO A 68 -7.99 5.89 -5.33
CA PRO A 68 -6.63 5.45 -5.01
C PRO A 68 -6.41 5.43 -3.50
N LEU A 69 -5.72 4.40 -3.01
CA LEU A 69 -5.40 4.26 -1.61
C LEU A 69 -3.90 4.38 -1.34
N ILE A 70 -3.59 4.84 -0.14
CA ILE A 70 -2.25 4.92 0.43
C ILE A 70 -2.22 4.16 1.77
N ILE A 71 -1.10 3.52 2.07
CA ILE A 71 -0.82 2.95 3.39
C ILE A 71 0.28 3.77 4.06
N ILE A 72 0.06 4.15 5.33
CA ILE A 72 1.07 4.75 6.19
C ILE A 72 1.52 3.70 7.22
N ALA A 73 2.84 3.48 7.36
CA ALA A 73 3.39 2.40 8.18
C ALA A 73 4.64 2.80 8.99
N GLY A 74 5.06 1.91 9.90
CA GLY A 74 6.26 2.07 10.74
C GLY A 74 7.57 1.58 10.10
N ALA A 75 8.56 1.24 10.93
CA ALA A 75 9.96 1.03 10.52
C ALA A 75 10.27 -0.28 9.78
N ASP A 76 9.48 -1.33 10.00
CA ASP A 76 9.76 -2.68 9.47
C ASP A 76 8.60 -3.19 8.59
N TYR A 77 8.09 -2.34 7.69
CA TYR A 77 6.94 -2.72 6.87
C TYR A 77 7.28 -3.90 5.95
N GLY A 78 6.52 -4.98 6.08
CA GLY A 78 6.71 -6.20 5.30
C GLY A 78 7.63 -7.24 5.94
N GLN A 79 8.05 -7.07 7.20
CA GLN A 79 8.85 -8.08 7.88
C GLN A 79 8.11 -9.43 8.01
N GLY A 80 8.85 -10.52 7.78
CA GLY A 80 8.34 -11.88 7.91
C GLY A 80 8.73 -12.76 6.72
N SER A 81 8.06 -13.90 6.58
CA SER A 81 8.27 -14.76 5.42
C SER A 81 7.71 -14.09 4.15
N SER A 82 8.44 -14.25 3.04
CA SER A 82 7.93 -13.86 1.73
C SER A 82 6.69 -14.70 1.41
N ARG A 83 5.56 -14.04 1.17
CA ARG A 83 4.28 -14.66 0.85
C ARG A 83 3.79 -14.08 -0.47
N ASP A 84 3.42 -14.96 -1.40
CA ASP A 84 3.00 -14.60 -2.77
C ASP A 84 1.95 -13.49 -2.82
N TRP A 85 1.08 -13.43 -1.80
CA TRP A 85 -0.04 -12.52 -1.71
C TRP A 85 0.23 -11.21 -0.95
N ALA A 86 1.39 -11.07 -0.30
CA ALA A 86 1.67 -9.90 0.54
C ALA A 86 1.67 -8.58 -0.26
N ALA A 87 2.21 -8.58 -1.49
CA ALA A 87 2.18 -7.41 -2.37
C ALA A 87 0.97 -7.43 -3.33
N LYS A 88 0.59 -8.60 -3.85
CA LYS A 88 -0.56 -8.74 -4.74
C LYS A 88 -1.87 -8.30 -4.08
N GLY A 89 -2.09 -8.71 -2.84
CA GLY A 89 -3.28 -8.34 -2.07
C GLY A 89 -3.38 -6.84 -1.87
N VAL A 90 -2.26 -6.18 -1.56
CA VAL A 90 -2.16 -4.71 -1.44
C VAL A 90 -2.56 -4.03 -2.75
N ARG A 91 -2.00 -4.47 -3.88
CA ARG A 91 -2.36 -3.90 -5.19
C ARG A 91 -3.83 -4.13 -5.53
N LEU A 92 -4.35 -5.34 -5.30
CA LEU A 92 -5.76 -5.68 -5.53
C LEU A 92 -6.73 -4.92 -4.61
N ALA A 93 -6.26 -4.45 -3.45
CA ALA A 93 -7.04 -3.60 -2.57
C ALA A 93 -7.15 -2.14 -3.08
N GLY A 94 -6.45 -1.79 -4.18
CA GLY A 94 -6.46 -0.44 -4.75
C GLY A 94 -5.37 0.48 -4.18
N VAL A 95 -4.40 -0.07 -3.45
CA VAL A 95 -3.26 0.73 -2.93
C VAL A 95 -2.30 1.04 -4.07
N GLU A 96 -1.99 2.32 -4.25
CA GLU A 96 -1.04 2.83 -5.23
C GLU A 96 0.31 3.18 -4.60
N VAL A 97 0.30 3.59 -3.33
CA VAL A 97 1.47 4.12 -2.61
C VAL A 97 1.53 3.55 -1.20
N ILE A 98 2.75 3.28 -0.72
CA ILE A 98 3.00 3.04 0.71
C ILE A 98 4.06 4.02 1.18
N VAL A 99 3.81 4.72 2.28
CA VAL A 99 4.80 5.55 2.97
C VAL A 99 5.11 4.91 4.32
N ALA A 100 6.35 4.49 4.54
CA ALA A 100 6.78 3.83 5.77
C ALA A 100 7.99 4.52 6.39
N GLU A 101 8.28 4.23 7.67
CA GLU A 101 9.57 4.62 8.26
C GLU A 101 10.71 3.71 7.75
N GLY A 102 10.38 2.53 7.24
CA GLY A 102 11.30 1.60 6.60
C GLY A 102 10.60 0.36 6.06
N PHE A 103 11.31 -0.38 5.21
CA PHE A 103 10.79 -1.58 4.55
C PHE A 103 11.72 -2.78 4.74
N GLU A 104 11.12 -3.96 4.84
CA GLU A 104 11.84 -5.20 4.56
C GLU A 104 12.20 -5.25 3.06
N ARG A 105 13.46 -5.62 2.77
CA ARG A 105 14.06 -5.53 1.43
C ARG A 105 13.30 -6.32 0.37
N ILE A 106 12.94 -7.57 0.65
CA ILE A 106 12.24 -8.44 -0.29
C ILE A 106 10.81 -7.94 -0.51
N HIS A 107 10.12 -7.55 0.56
CA HIS A 107 8.76 -7.03 0.45
C HIS A 107 8.70 -5.75 -0.39
N ARG A 108 9.65 -4.82 -0.20
CA ARG A 108 9.80 -3.63 -1.03
C ARG A 108 9.89 -3.97 -2.52
N THR A 109 10.76 -4.90 -2.90
CA THR A 109 10.89 -5.35 -4.29
C THR A 109 9.59 -5.95 -4.83
N ASN A 110 8.87 -6.73 -4.01
CA ASN A 110 7.58 -7.29 -4.41
C ASN A 110 6.52 -6.21 -4.66
N LEU A 111 6.48 -5.14 -3.84
CA LEU A 111 5.58 -4.00 -4.05
C LEU A 111 5.84 -3.31 -5.38
N VAL A 112 7.11 -3.02 -5.68
CA VAL A 112 7.52 -2.45 -6.98
C VAL A 112 7.08 -3.35 -8.13
N GLY A 113 7.31 -4.66 -8.00
CA GLY A 113 6.88 -5.64 -9.00
C GLY A 113 5.37 -5.65 -9.24
N MET A 114 4.55 -5.24 -8.27
CA MET A 114 3.11 -5.10 -8.40
C MET A 114 2.64 -3.70 -8.82
N GLY A 115 3.57 -2.77 -9.07
CA GLY A 115 3.25 -1.39 -9.44
C GLY A 115 2.81 -0.52 -8.26
N VAL A 116 3.16 -0.88 -7.03
CA VAL A 116 2.93 -0.05 -5.82
C VAL A 116 4.20 0.74 -5.54
N LEU A 117 4.07 2.06 -5.31
CA LEU A 117 5.21 2.95 -5.06
C LEU A 117 5.62 2.91 -3.57
N PRO A 118 6.80 2.39 -3.22
CA PRO A 118 7.31 2.46 -1.86
C PRO A 118 8.02 3.80 -1.62
N LEU A 119 7.60 4.52 -0.59
CA LEU A 119 8.16 5.78 -0.14
C LEU A 119 8.59 5.66 1.32
N GLU A 120 9.71 6.25 1.66
CA GLU A 120 10.25 6.21 3.02
C GLU A 120 10.32 7.62 3.60
N PHE A 121 9.85 7.81 4.84
CA PHE A 121 10.05 9.08 5.53
C PHE A 121 11.54 9.36 5.73
N LYS A 122 11.92 10.65 5.76
CA LYS A 122 13.30 11.02 6.13
C LYS A 122 13.56 10.75 7.61
N PRO A 123 14.82 10.52 8.02
CA PRO A 123 15.16 10.29 9.42
C PRO A 123 14.59 11.37 10.36
N GLY A 124 13.98 10.95 11.46
CA GLY A 124 13.35 11.83 12.43
C GLY A 124 11.94 12.32 12.05
N THR A 125 11.45 11.98 10.84
CA THR A 125 10.06 12.22 10.42
C THR A 125 9.31 10.90 10.37
N ASN A 126 8.11 10.87 10.91
CA ASN A 126 7.19 9.72 10.81
C ASN A 126 5.74 10.15 11.03
N ARG A 127 4.81 9.20 10.87
CA ARG A 127 3.37 9.41 11.05
C ARG A 127 3.00 10.03 12.40
N LEU A 128 3.74 9.71 13.47
CA LEU A 128 3.49 10.24 14.82
C LEU A 128 3.94 11.70 14.94
N THR A 129 5.15 12.03 14.46
CA THR A 129 5.66 13.41 14.46
C THR A 129 4.84 14.34 13.55
N LEU A 130 4.23 13.79 12.50
CA LEU A 130 3.38 14.52 11.57
C LEU A 130 1.91 14.59 12.03
N GLY A 131 1.56 13.85 13.08
CA GLY A 131 0.20 13.76 13.61
C GLY A 131 -0.81 13.21 12.61
N ILE A 132 -0.41 12.23 11.79
CA ILE A 132 -1.29 11.62 10.78
C ILE A 132 -2.34 10.76 11.50
N ASP A 133 -3.62 11.06 11.28
CA ASP A 133 -4.74 10.33 11.90
C ASP A 133 -5.62 9.54 10.91
N GLY A 134 -5.30 9.68 9.61
CA GLY A 134 -5.94 8.99 8.50
C GLY A 134 -7.14 9.74 7.92
N THR A 135 -7.50 10.92 8.43
CA THR A 135 -8.55 11.79 7.85
C THR A 135 -8.04 12.66 6.71
N GLU A 136 -6.72 12.68 6.48
CA GLU A 136 -6.07 13.49 5.46
C GLU A 136 -6.21 12.88 4.06
N THR A 137 -6.05 13.73 3.05
CA THR A 137 -5.75 13.28 1.67
C THR A 137 -4.27 13.47 1.37
N PHE A 138 -3.78 12.71 0.38
CA PHE A 138 -2.36 12.63 0.09
C PHE A 138 -2.10 12.76 -1.41
N ASP A 139 -1.07 13.53 -1.76
CA ASP A 139 -0.49 13.55 -3.10
C ASP A 139 1.01 13.26 -3.03
N VAL A 140 1.57 12.73 -4.12
CA VAL A 140 3.01 12.53 -4.26
C VAL A 140 3.48 13.25 -5.52
N ILE A 141 4.40 14.20 -5.37
CA ILE A 141 4.93 15.01 -6.47
C ILE A 141 6.44 14.84 -6.57
N GLY A 142 6.94 14.77 -7.81
CA GLY A 142 8.36 14.79 -8.13
C GLY A 142 8.70 13.82 -9.26
N ALA A 143 9.89 13.97 -9.83
CA ALA A 143 10.39 13.05 -10.84
C ALA A 143 10.88 11.76 -10.18
N ARG A 144 10.37 10.62 -10.63
CA ARG A 144 10.76 9.31 -10.11
C ARG A 144 12.06 8.88 -10.79
N THR A 145 13.17 9.14 -10.12
CA THR A 145 14.48 8.56 -10.45
C THR A 145 14.93 7.66 -9.30
N PRO A 146 15.92 6.78 -9.51
CA PRO A 146 16.39 5.89 -8.46
C PRO A 146 16.81 6.66 -7.20
N GLY A 147 16.22 6.31 -6.04
CA GLY A 147 16.52 6.95 -4.75
C GLY A 147 16.12 8.44 -4.66
N ALA A 148 15.30 8.96 -5.58
CA ALA A 148 14.93 10.37 -5.61
C ALA A 148 14.29 10.84 -4.30
N THR A 149 14.42 12.14 -4.00
CA THR A 149 13.55 12.77 -2.99
C THR A 149 12.30 13.28 -3.68
N LEU A 150 11.15 12.80 -3.24
CA LEU A 150 9.82 13.26 -3.66
C LEU A 150 9.18 14.07 -2.53
N THR A 151 8.09 14.75 -2.85
CA THR A 151 7.27 15.48 -1.88
C THR A 151 5.97 14.75 -1.66
N LEU A 152 5.73 14.27 -0.43
CA LEU A 152 4.42 13.86 0.04
C LEU A 152 3.68 15.11 0.49
N ILE A 153 2.56 15.41 -0.15
CA ILE A 153 1.67 16.49 0.28
C ILE A 153 0.57 15.87 1.13
N ILE A 154 0.38 16.38 2.33
CA ILE A 154 -0.69 15.98 3.26
C ILE A 154 -1.66 17.15 3.32
N GLN A 155 -2.91 16.93 2.87
CA GLN A 155 -3.98 17.91 3.04
C GLN A 155 -4.86 17.50 4.21
N ARG A 156 -4.83 18.31 5.27
CA ARG A 156 -5.63 18.09 6.47
C ARG A 156 -7.04 18.59 6.29
N LYS A 157 -7.97 18.03 7.07
CA LYS A 157 -9.38 18.43 7.08
C LYS A 157 -9.62 19.89 7.46
N ASN A 158 -8.70 20.49 8.22
CA ASN A 158 -8.74 21.92 8.58
C ASN A 158 -8.26 22.86 7.44
N GLY A 159 -7.88 22.30 6.28
CA GLY A 159 -7.36 23.04 5.12
C GLY A 159 -5.84 23.28 5.14
N GLU A 160 -5.15 22.86 6.21
CA GLU A 160 -3.69 22.96 6.27
C GLU A 160 -3.04 22.00 5.27
N ARG A 161 -2.04 22.50 4.56
CA ARG A 161 -1.23 21.74 3.61
C ARG A 161 0.18 21.61 4.16
N VAL A 162 0.64 20.38 4.36
CA VAL A 162 2.01 20.07 4.79
C VAL A 162 2.74 19.38 3.66
N GLU A 163 3.95 19.83 3.37
CA GLU A 163 4.85 19.18 2.42
C GLU A 163 5.95 18.46 3.18
N VAL A 164 6.09 17.16 2.93
CA VAL A 164 7.03 16.29 3.62
C VAL A 164 7.98 15.67 2.59
N PRO A 165 9.30 15.88 2.71
CA PRO A 165 10.24 15.17 1.86
C PRO A 165 10.23 13.68 2.21
N VAL A 166 10.14 12.83 1.19
CA VAL A 166 10.19 11.37 1.32
C VAL A 166 11.19 10.81 0.30
N THR A 167 11.83 9.70 0.63
CA THR A 167 12.72 8.98 -0.28
C THR A 167 11.90 8.02 -1.14
N CYS A 168 12.01 8.14 -2.47
CA CYS A 168 11.51 7.15 -3.42
C CYS A 168 12.34 5.88 -3.31
N ARG A 169 11.74 4.78 -2.90
CA ARG A 169 12.41 3.48 -2.72
C ARG A 169 12.34 2.61 -3.98
N LEU A 170 12.33 3.26 -5.14
CA LEU A 170 12.79 2.66 -6.40
C LEU A 170 14.32 2.82 -6.37
N ASP A 171 15.03 1.74 -6.09
CA ASP A 171 16.45 1.78 -5.78
C ASP A 171 17.33 1.64 -7.04
N THR A 172 16.74 1.22 -8.17
CA THR A 172 17.45 1.05 -9.46
C THR A 172 16.65 1.60 -10.64
N GLY A 173 17.33 1.84 -11.78
CA GLY A 173 16.67 2.27 -13.01
C GLY A 173 15.68 1.24 -13.54
N GLU A 174 15.99 -0.05 -13.41
CA GLU A 174 15.09 -1.15 -13.79
C GLU A 174 13.79 -1.12 -12.98
N GLU A 175 13.88 -0.86 -11.68
CA GLU A 175 12.70 -0.74 -10.82
C GLU A 175 11.82 0.46 -11.21
N VAL A 176 12.43 1.56 -11.68
CA VAL A 176 11.67 2.69 -12.25
C VAL A 176 10.91 2.24 -13.50
N LEU A 177 11.57 1.55 -14.44
CA LEU A 177 10.93 1.05 -15.66
C LEU A 177 9.78 0.08 -15.36
N ILE A 178 9.97 -0.85 -14.43
CA ILE A 178 8.95 -1.80 -13.99
C ILE A 178 7.76 -1.06 -13.37
N TYR A 179 8.01 -0.09 -12.50
CA TYR A 179 6.95 0.68 -11.86
C TYR A 179 6.15 1.52 -12.87
N GLU A 180 6.82 2.25 -13.78
CA GLU A 180 6.16 3.06 -14.79
C GLU A 180 5.35 2.23 -15.79
N ALA A 181 5.75 0.98 -16.04
CA ALA A 181 4.95 0.03 -16.82
C ALA A 181 3.68 -0.45 -16.10
N GLY A 182 3.53 -0.19 -14.79
CA GLY A 182 2.42 -0.67 -13.96
C GLY A 182 2.70 -2.00 -13.26
N GLY A 183 3.97 -2.40 -13.18
CA GLY A 183 4.44 -3.65 -12.57
C GLY A 183 5.02 -4.65 -13.57
N VAL A 184 5.60 -5.72 -13.04
CA VAL A 184 6.43 -6.67 -13.78
C VAL A 184 5.66 -7.39 -14.90
N LEU A 185 4.41 -7.77 -14.65
CA LEU A 185 3.57 -8.44 -15.66
C LEU A 185 3.23 -7.51 -16.83
N GLN A 186 2.98 -6.23 -16.53
CA GLN A 186 2.70 -5.24 -17.56
C GLN A 186 3.95 -4.91 -18.37
N ARG A 187 5.10 -4.82 -17.70
CA ARG A 187 6.41 -4.66 -18.37
C ARG A 187 6.67 -5.80 -19.35
N PHE A 188 6.52 -7.05 -18.92
CA PHE A 188 6.67 -8.22 -19.79
C PHE A 188 5.72 -8.18 -20.99
N ALA A 189 4.46 -7.77 -20.79
CA ALA A 189 3.49 -7.67 -21.88
C ALA A 189 3.89 -6.59 -22.91
N GLN A 190 4.39 -5.44 -22.44
CA GLN A 190 4.91 -4.37 -23.31
C GLN A 190 6.12 -4.84 -24.12
N ASP A 191 7.13 -5.43 -23.46
CA ASP A 191 8.33 -5.93 -24.13
C ASP A 191 8.01 -7.02 -25.18
N PHE A 192 7.03 -7.89 -24.90
CA PHE A 192 6.56 -8.91 -25.83
C PHE A 192 5.89 -8.30 -27.08
N LEU A 193 5.07 -7.27 -26.90
CA LEU A 193 4.41 -6.57 -28.00
C LEU A 193 5.41 -5.78 -28.85
N GLU A 194 6.39 -5.11 -28.23
CA GLU A 194 7.43 -4.37 -28.93
C GLU A 194 8.32 -5.29 -29.79
N SER A 195 8.75 -6.42 -29.24
CA SER A 195 9.58 -7.40 -29.98
C SER A 195 8.83 -8.04 -31.15
N SER A 196 7.51 -8.23 -31.01
CA SER A 196 6.66 -8.76 -32.08
C SER A 196 6.38 -7.75 -33.20
N ALA A 197 6.47 -6.45 -32.93
CA ALA A 197 6.26 -5.39 -33.93
C ALA A 197 7.51 -5.10 -34.79
N VAL A 198 8.69 -5.55 -34.33
CA VAL A 198 9.98 -5.39 -35.02
C VAL A 198 10.31 -6.60 -35.91
N ALA A 199 9.56 -7.71 -35.78
CA ALA A 199 9.68 -8.92 -36.58
C ALA A 199 8.74 -8.92 -37.80
#